data_AF-A0A963ZEC9-F1
#
_entry.id   AF-A0A963ZEC9-F1
#
_cell.length_a   1.000
_cell.length_b   1.000
_cell.length_c   1.000
_cell.angle_alpha   90.00
_cell.angle_beta   90.00
_cell.angle_gamma   90.00
#
_symmetry.space_group_name_H-M   'P 1'
#
loop_
_entity.id
_entity.type
_entity.pdbx_description
1 polymer ?
#
loop_
_entity_poly.entity_id
_entity_poly.type
_entity_poly.pdbx_seq_one_letter_code
_entity_poly.pdbx_strand_id
1 'polypeptide(L)'
;MKSTLAIVGFMVVFVVGCSAPIDDRATALCECYRELHIIDPNEDFELMNMVADSCKALHISILDELSDNPDEKAKFDAAYDYCQNEK
;
A
#
# COMPACT_ATOMS: atom_id res chain seq x y z
N MET A 1 24.88 45.97 -14.45
CA MET A 1 23.65 45.21 -14.76
C MET A 1 23.87 43.82 -14.16
N LYS A 2 23.19 43.49 -13.04
CA LYS A 2 21.98 42.62 -12.98
C LYS A 2 22.29 41.23 -13.58
N SER A 3 22.22 40.08 -12.91
CA SER A 3 21.50 39.60 -11.73
C SER A 3 22.26 38.35 -11.20
N THR A 4 22.54 38.17 -9.91
CA THR A 4 21.69 37.48 -8.92
C THR A 4 20.92 36.23 -9.38
N LEU A 5 21.07 35.15 -8.58
CA LEU A 5 20.16 34.02 -8.34
C LEU A 5 20.07 32.94 -9.46
N ALA A 6 19.94 31.64 -9.19
CA ALA A 6 19.74 30.92 -7.95
C ALA A 6 20.08 29.42 -8.13
N ILE A 7 20.57 28.86 -7.03
CA ILE A 7 20.52 27.46 -6.62
C ILE A 7 19.13 26.88 -6.88
N VAL A 8 19.04 25.75 -7.58
CA VAL A 8 18.05 24.71 -7.24
C VAL A 8 18.68 23.35 -7.54
N GLY A 9 19.46 22.84 -6.58
CA GLY A 9 19.63 21.40 -6.45
C GLY A 9 18.26 20.83 -6.16
N PHE A 10 17.76 19.98 -7.05
CA PHE A 10 16.51 19.25 -6.88
C PHE A 10 16.75 18.14 -5.85
N MET A 11 16.90 18.56 -4.59
CA MET A 11 16.80 17.71 -3.43
C MET A 11 15.31 17.38 -3.32
N VAL A 12 14.93 16.20 -3.81
CA VAL A 12 13.62 15.63 -3.54
C VAL A 12 13.60 15.31 -2.05
N VAL A 13 13.20 16.31 -1.26
CA VAL A 13 12.84 16.11 0.13
C VAL A 13 11.53 15.33 0.08
N PHE A 14 11.63 14.00 0.24
CA PHE A 14 10.50 13.19 0.67
C PHE A 14 10.17 13.57 2.12
N VAL A 15 9.50 14.72 2.30
CA VAL A 15 8.68 14.98 3.47
C VAL A 15 7.35 14.26 3.21
N VAL A 16 7.25 13.03 3.72
CA VAL A 16 5.95 12.40 3.98
C VAL A 16 6.00 11.89 5.41
N GLY A 17 4.96 12.24 6.16
CA GLY A 17 4.96 12.36 7.61
C GLY A 17 5.20 11.07 8.38
N CYS A 18 5.53 11.25 9.66
CA CYS A 18 5.39 10.20 10.66
C CYS A 18 3.89 9.85 10.82
N SER A 19 3.38 9.02 9.93
CA SER A 19 2.22 8.19 10.23
C SER A 19 2.64 7.17 11.29
N ALA A 20 1.72 6.74 12.16
CA ALA A 20 1.92 5.64 13.10
C ALA A 20 2.67 4.46 12.44
N PRO A 21 3.40 3.59 13.17
CA PRO A 21 4.07 2.44 12.56
C PRO A 21 3.06 1.70 11.69
N ILE A 22 3.18 1.88 10.38
CA ILE A 22 2.26 1.29 9.43
C ILE A 22 2.61 -0.18 9.44
N ASP A 23 1.60 -1.03 9.61
CA ASP A 23 1.82 -2.46 9.51
C ASP A 23 2.28 -2.76 8.07
N ASP A 24 3.53 -3.20 7.90
CA ASP A 24 4.13 -3.44 6.58
C ASP A 24 3.28 -4.43 5.76
N ARG A 25 2.60 -5.38 6.42
CA ARG A 25 1.72 -6.35 5.77
C ARG A 25 0.43 -5.69 5.30
N ALA A 26 -0.13 -4.76 6.08
CA ALA A 26 -1.30 -3.99 5.67
C ALA A 26 -1.01 -3.12 4.43
N THR A 27 0.17 -2.49 4.39
CA THR A 27 0.63 -1.74 3.20
C THR A 27 0.75 -2.66 1.99
N ALA A 28 1.46 -3.77 2.12
CA ALA A 28 1.66 -4.72 1.03
C ALA A 28 0.34 -5.28 0.48
N LEU A 29 -0.60 -5.62 1.36
CA LEU A 29 -1.91 -6.12 0.96
C LEU A 29 -2.74 -5.05 0.26
N CYS A 30 -2.73 -3.82 0.79
CA CYS A 30 -3.43 -2.69 0.20
C CYS A 30 -2.89 -2.35 -1.19
N GLU A 31 -1.57 -2.34 -1.37
CA GLU A 31 -0.95 -2.12 -2.68
C GLU A 31 -1.33 -3.20 -3.69
N CYS A 32 -1.38 -4.48 -3.27
CA CYS A 32 -1.83 -5.57 -4.14
C CYS A 32 -3.26 -5.34 -4.66
N TYR A 33 -4.20 -5.02 -3.77
CA TYR A 33 -5.58 -4.73 -4.18
C TYR A 33 -5.72 -3.42 -4.97
N ARG A 34 -4.82 -2.45 -4.76
CA ARG A 34 -4.77 -1.24 -5.58
C ARG A 34 -4.31 -1.55 -7.01
N GLU A 35 -3.30 -2.41 -7.17
CA GLU A 35 -2.88 -2.90 -8.49
C GLU A 35 -4.02 -3.62 -9.20
N LEU A 36 -4.75 -4.48 -8.47
CA LEU A 36 -5.92 -5.16 -9.02
C LEU A 36 -6.98 -4.18 -9.56
N HIS A 37 -7.26 -3.09 -8.85
CA HIS A 37 -8.26 -2.10 -9.27
C HIS A 37 -7.86 -1.27 -10.50
N ILE A 38 -6.58 -1.26 -10.88
CA ILE A 38 -6.10 -0.52 -12.05
C ILE A 38 -6.23 -1.38 -13.33
N ILE A 39 -6.31 -2.70 -13.20
CA ILE A 39 -6.45 -3.61 -14.35
C ILE A 39 -7.87 -3.51 -14.92
N ASP A 40 -7.99 -3.15 -16.20
CA ASP A 40 -9.29 -3.15 -16.87
C ASP A 40 -9.73 -4.60 -17.15
N PRO A 41 -10.83 -5.09 -16.56
CA PRO A 41 -11.32 -6.44 -16.79
C PRO A 41 -11.74 -6.72 -18.24
N ASN A 42 -11.99 -5.68 -19.04
CA ASN A 42 -12.33 -5.82 -20.46
C ASN A 42 -11.10 -5.96 -21.36
N GLU A 43 -9.92 -5.51 -20.88
CA GLU A 43 -8.66 -5.62 -21.61
C GLU A 43 -7.89 -6.88 -21.22
N ASP A 44 -7.79 -7.19 -19.92
CA ASP A 44 -6.98 -8.31 -19.43
C ASP A 44 -7.61 -9.02 -18.23
N PHE A 45 -8.68 -9.77 -18.49
CA PHE A 45 -9.38 -10.55 -17.49
C PHE A 45 -8.51 -11.64 -16.84
N GLU A 46 -7.61 -12.28 -17.61
CA GLU A 46 -6.74 -13.32 -17.06
C GLU A 46 -5.72 -12.74 -16.08
N LEU A 47 -5.09 -11.60 -16.43
CA LEU A 47 -4.19 -10.88 -15.52
C LEU A 47 -4.92 -10.42 -14.26
N MET A 48 -6.11 -9.84 -14.40
CA MET A 48 -6.94 -9.42 -13.26
C MET A 48 -7.17 -10.59 -12.29
N ASN A 49 -7.57 -11.77 -12.80
CA ASN A 49 -7.80 -12.93 -11.93
C ASN A 49 -6.51 -13.43 -11.27
N MET A 50 -5.40 -13.47 -12.00
CA MET A 50 -4.11 -13.89 -11.44
C MET A 50 -3.64 -12.97 -10.31
N VAL A 51 -3.79 -11.66 -10.48
CA VAL A 51 -3.48 -10.68 -9.44
C VAL A 51 -4.45 -10.83 -8.26
N ALA A 52 -5.75 -11.00 -8.52
CA ALA A 52 -6.74 -11.21 -7.46
C ALA A 52 -6.43 -12.45 -6.61
N ASP A 53 -6.06 -13.57 -7.24
CA ASP A 53 -5.67 -14.80 -6.55
C ASP A 53 -4.39 -14.60 -5.72
N SER A 54 -3.42 -13.85 -6.27
CA SER A 54 -2.19 -13.51 -5.55
C SER A 54 -2.45 -12.65 -4.32
N CYS A 55 -3.28 -11.61 -4.44
CA CYS A 55 -3.65 -10.75 -3.31
C CYS A 55 -4.44 -11.52 -2.25
N LYS A 56 -5.32 -12.42 -2.68
CA LYS A 56 -6.07 -13.31 -1.77
C LYS A 56 -5.14 -14.25 -1.01
N ALA A 57 -4.16 -14.86 -1.69
CA ALA A 57 -3.18 -15.73 -1.04
C ALA A 57 -2.35 -14.96 0.00
N LEU A 58 -1.92 -13.74 -0.33
CA LEU A 58 -1.23 -12.85 0.61
C LEU A 58 -2.10 -12.53 1.83
N HIS A 59 -3.36 -12.17 1.62
CA HIS A 59 -4.29 -11.89 2.71
C HIS A 59 -4.43 -13.07 3.67
N ILE A 60 -4.60 -14.28 3.14
CA ILE A 60 -4.71 -15.50 3.93
C ILE A 60 -3.42 -15.75 4.73
N SER A 61 -2.25 -15.59 4.09
CA SER A 61 -0.95 -15.77 4.77
C SER A 61 -0.80 -14.82 5.96
N ILE A 62 -1.16 -13.55 5.78
CA ILE A 62 -1.09 -12.55 6.85
C ILE A 62 -2.05 -12.90 7.99
N LEU A 63 -3.26 -13.33 7.68
CA LEU A 63 -4.24 -13.73 8.70
C LEU A 63 -3.81 -14.99 9.47
N ASP A 64 -3.14 -15.92 8.80
CA ASP A 64 -2.58 -17.13 9.44
C ASP A 64 -1.43 -16.77 10.39
N GLU A 65 -0.50 -15.92 9.96
CA GLU A 65 0.60 -15.39 10.79
C GLU A 65 0.09 -14.65 12.04
N LEU A 66 -1.04 -13.97 11.91
CA LEU A 66 -1.64 -13.16 12.98
C LEU A 66 -2.67 -13.94 13.83
N SER A 67 -2.93 -15.20 13.51
CA SER A 67 -4.02 -15.99 14.11
C SER A 67 -3.88 -16.13 15.63
N ASP A 68 -2.65 -16.29 16.12
CA ASP A 68 -2.33 -16.45 17.54
C ASP A 68 -2.02 -15.11 18.25
N ASN A 69 -2.05 -13.99 17.54
CA ASN A 69 -1.72 -12.67 18.08
C ASN A 69 -2.83 -11.64 17.84
N PRO A 70 -3.90 -11.63 18.66
CA PRO A 70 -5.07 -10.78 18.43
C PRO A 70 -4.76 -9.28 18.49
N ASP A 71 -3.78 -8.86 19.30
CA ASP A 71 -3.37 -7.46 19.41
C ASP A 71 -2.68 -6.98 18.13
N GLU A 72 -1.86 -7.84 17.53
CA GLU A 72 -1.20 -7.55 16.26
C GLU A 72 -2.18 -7.63 15.09
N LYS A 73 -3.11 -8.59 15.14
CA LYS A 73 -4.22 -8.67 14.18
C LYS A 73 -5.07 -7.40 14.18
N ALA A 74 -5.40 -6.86 15.36
CA ALA A 74 -6.18 -5.62 15.45
C ALA A 74 -5.44 -4.41 14.84
N LYS A 75 -4.11 -4.35 14.98
CA LYS A 75 -3.28 -3.30 14.35
C LYS A 75 -3.26 -3.45 12.84
N PHE A 76 -3.08 -4.67 12.34
CA PHE A 76 -3.16 -4.96 10.91
C PHE A 76 -4.54 -4.57 10.34
N ASP A 77 -5.63 -5.00 10.98
CA ASP A 77 -7.00 -4.70 10.52
C ASP A 77 -7.23 -3.18 10.45
N ALA A 78 -6.80 -2.43 11.48
CA ALA A 78 -6.91 -0.98 11.51
C ALA A 78 -6.06 -0.29 10.43
N ALA A 79 -4.82 -0.75 10.21
CA ALA A 79 -3.95 -0.20 9.17
C ALA A 79 -4.47 -0.51 7.76
N TYR A 80 -5.02 -1.71 7.55
CA TYR A 80 -5.57 -2.13 6.28
C TYR A 80 -6.87 -1.38 5.95
N ASP A 81 -7.76 -1.19 6.93
CA ASP A 81 -8.96 -0.37 6.78
C ASP A 81 -8.61 1.10 6.49
N TYR A 82 -7.64 1.65 7.21
CA TYR A 82 -7.14 2.99 6.93
C TYR A 82 -6.65 3.13 5.48
N CYS A 83 -5.81 2.20 5.02
CA CYS A 83 -5.26 2.25 3.67
C CYS A 83 -6.32 2.15 2.57
N GLN A 84 -7.34 1.30 2.75
CA GLN A 84 -8.44 1.19 1.78
C GLN A 84 -9.34 2.44 1.72
N ASN A 85 -9.41 3.20 2.82
CA ASN A 85 -10.27 4.38 2.94
C ASN A 85 -9.53 5.72 2.77
N GLU A 86 -8.19 5.74 2.72
CA GLU A 86 -7.43 6.93 2.31
C GLU A 86 -7.81 7.30 0.87
N LYS A 87 -8.42 8.47 0.72
CA LYS A 87 -8.84 9.06 -0.56
C LYS A 87 -7.84 10.07 -1.07
#